data_AF-A0A7M5VAD4-F1
#
_entry.id   AF-A0A7M5VAD4-F1
#
_cell.length_a   1.000
_cell.length_b   1.000
_cell.length_c   1.000
_cell.angle_alpha   90.00
_cell.angle_beta   90.00
_cell.angle_gamma   90.00
#
_symmetry.space_group_name_H-M   'P 1'
#
loop_
_entity.id
_entity.type
_entity.pdbx_description
1 polymer ?
#
loop_
_entity_poly.entity_id
_entity_poly.type
_entity_poly.pdbx_seq_one_letter_code
_entity_poly.pdbx_strand_id
1 'polypeptide(L)'
;MLKQSTKQLQKELQHLKGEVGYLKKLQKYYFPCVPIEDSDVYDCTDVVPMKDCLAFSQAGFRKNGLYRIRPGQARNITVFCDQTSEGGGFTTIMRRQDGSVNFQRPWKDYKFGFGKLLTEFWFGNENMHDLTKPTFAPKSSTLLINMRMKGQTKPVYAKYDTFEIGDEASKYTLKISSVSGNASHLTGFLGRHNNMKFSTYDQDNDNYFGHCSTYYGRVGWWFNDCYTTLLTGDYKFTKGTSNGEISWYNGKEVEPEFVEMMTRRKL
;
A
#
# COMPACT_ATOMS: atom_id res chain seq x y z
N MET A 1 31.61 45.78 -32.08
CA MET A 1 31.71 44.31 -32.24
C MET A 1 31.16 43.54 -31.04
N LEU A 2 31.61 43.75 -29.79
CA LEU A 2 31.15 42.96 -28.62
C LEU A 2 29.61 42.89 -28.44
N LYS A 3 28.90 44.02 -28.46
CA LYS A 3 27.42 44.07 -28.25
C LYS A 3 26.61 43.29 -29.29
N GLN A 4 27.15 43.13 -30.50
CA GLN A 4 26.49 42.44 -31.61
C GLN A 4 26.63 40.92 -31.46
N SER A 5 27.80 40.47 -30.99
CA SER A 5 28.05 39.07 -30.60
C SER A 5 27.17 38.64 -29.42
N THR A 6 26.98 39.49 -28.41
CA THR A 6 26.12 39.16 -27.25
C THR A 6 24.65 38.97 -27.64
N LYS A 7 24.12 39.78 -28.57
CA LYS A 7 22.75 39.64 -29.07
C LYS A 7 22.54 38.35 -29.86
N GLN A 8 23.55 37.91 -30.62
CA GLN A 8 23.49 36.67 -31.37
C GLN A 8 23.42 35.47 -30.43
N LEU A 9 24.30 35.43 -29.43
CA LEU A 9 24.31 34.38 -28.40
C LEU A 9 22.98 34.30 -27.63
N GLN A 10 22.34 35.44 -27.34
CA GLN A 10 21.03 35.45 -26.67
C GLN A 10 19.92 34.83 -27.52
N LYS A 11 19.93 35.06 -28.84
CA LYS A 11 18.96 34.45 -29.76
C LYS A 11 19.14 32.94 -29.84
N GLU A 12 20.40 32.48 -29.96
CA GLU A 12 20.74 31.05 -29.97
C GLU A 12 20.34 30.37 -28.66
N LEU A 13 20.63 31.00 -27.51
CA LEU A 13 20.19 30.49 -26.21
C LEU A 13 18.66 30.36 -26.12
N GLN A 14 17.92 31.34 -26.65
CA GLN A 14 16.46 31.29 -26.65
C GLN A 14 15.93 30.18 -27.57
N HIS A 15 16.56 29.97 -28.73
CA HIS A 15 16.24 28.87 -29.64
C HIS A 15 16.47 27.51 -28.98
N LEU A 16 17.66 27.29 -28.42
CA LEU A 16 18.03 26.05 -27.72
C LEU A 16 17.09 25.77 -26.54
N LYS A 17 16.68 26.80 -25.78
CA LYS A 17 15.65 26.63 -24.74
C LYS A 17 14.32 26.13 -25.30
N GLY A 18 13.92 26.62 -26.48
CA GLY A 18 12.73 26.15 -27.19
C GLY A 18 12.83 24.67 -27.58
N GLU A 19 13.96 24.27 -28.17
CA GLU A 19 14.22 22.88 -28.56
C GLU A 19 14.25 21.94 -27.36
N VAL A 20 14.95 22.32 -26.28
CA VAL A 20 14.96 21.56 -25.02
C VAL A 20 13.54 21.43 -24.45
N GLY A 21 12.73 22.49 -24.53
CA GLY A 21 11.33 22.45 -24.11
C GLY A 21 10.49 21.46 -24.93
N TYR A 22 10.71 21.40 -26.25
CA TYR A 22 10.03 20.45 -27.13
C TYR A 22 10.47 19.01 -26.86
N LEU A 23 11.78 18.76 -26.74
CA LEU A 23 12.32 17.44 -26.42
C LEU A 23 11.80 16.90 -25.08
N LYS A 24 11.67 17.76 -24.05
CA LYS A 24 11.05 17.37 -22.78
C LYS A 24 9.58 16.95 -22.93
N LYS A 25 8.82 17.62 -23.80
CA LYS A 25 7.43 17.22 -24.10
C LYS A 25 7.37 15.88 -24.81
N LEU A 26 8.23 15.65 -25.80
CA LEU A 26 8.31 14.36 -26.49
C LEU A 26 8.74 13.24 -25.55
N GLN A 27 9.74 13.50 -24.69
CA GLN A 27 10.17 12.54 -23.67
C GLN A 27 9.01 12.12 -22.78
N LYS A 28 8.21 13.08 -22.27
CA LYS A 28 7.03 12.78 -21.45
C LYS A 28 5.94 12.03 -22.22
N TYR A 29 5.79 12.31 -23.51
CA TYR A 29 4.80 11.64 -24.36
C TYR A 29 5.17 10.18 -24.65
N TYR A 30 6.42 9.91 -25.02
CA TYR A 30 6.90 8.58 -25.39
C TYR A 30 7.35 7.74 -24.19
N PHE A 31 7.80 8.38 -23.10
CA PHE A 31 8.28 7.75 -21.87
C PHE A 31 7.55 8.33 -20.65
N PRO A 32 6.25 8.07 -20.50
CA PRO A 32 5.44 8.71 -19.47
C PRO A 32 5.68 8.14 -18.06
N CYS A 33 6.49 7.09 -17.94
CA CYS A 33 6.96 6.50 -16.70
C CYS A 33 8.48 6.63 -16.64
N VAL A 34 9.00 7.34 -15.64
CA VAL A 34 10.44 7.60 -15.49
C VAL A 34 10.99 6.77 -14.33
N PRO A 35 12.14 6.10 -14.46
CA PRO A 35 12.77 5.41 -13.32
C PRO A 35 13.01 6.36 -12.14
N ILE A 36 12.73 5.87 -10.93
CA ILE A 36 13.05 6.57 -9.68
C ILE A 36 14.39 6.03 -9.20
N GLU A 37 15.40 6.91 -9.20
CA GLU A 37 16.79 6.53 -8.86
C GLU A 37 17.28 5.36 -9.73
N ASP A 38 18.34 4.67 -9.31
CA ASP A 38 18.84 3.45 -9.95
C ASP A 38 18.07 2.21 -9.46
N SER A 39 16.74 2.26 -9.52
CA SER A 39 15.86 1.18 -9.03
C SER A 39 14.88 0.69 -10.11
N ASP A 40 14.28 -0.49 -9.88
CA ASP A 40 13.21 -1.06 -10.73
C ASP A 40 11.82 -0.42 -10.47
N VAL A 41 11.78 0.74 -9.81
CA VAL A 41 10.56 1.48 -9.46
C VAL A 41 10.44 2.72 -10.34
N TYR A 42 9.23 3.02 -10.80
CA TYR A 42 8.97 4.12 -11.76
C TYR A 42 8.00 5.16 -11.19
N ASP A 43 8.18 6.42 -11.57
CA ASP A 43 7.20 7.48 -11.40
C ASP A 43 6.38 7.61 -12.68
N CYS A 44 5.11 7.21 -12.59
CA CYS A 44 4.11 7.30 -13.64
C CYS A 44 2.99 8.30 -13.26
N THR A 45 3.21 9.17 -12.27
CA THR A 45 2.18 10.08 -11.75
C THR A 45 1.79 11.21 -12.72
N ASP A 46 2.58 11.35 -13.78
CA ASP A 46 2.38 12.26 -14.89
C ASP A 46 1.44 11.72 -15.98
N VAL A 47 1.11 10.42 -15.94
CA VAL A 47 0.09 9.80 -16.79
C VAL A 47 -1.30 10.29 -16.36
N VAL A 48 -2.23 10.40 -17.31
CA VAL A 48 -3.64 10.69 -17.03
C VAL A 48 -4.17 9.68 -15.99
N PRO A 49 -4.75 10.15 -14.87
CA PRO A 49 -5.21 9.26 -13.81
C PRO A 49 -6.28 8.28 -14.31
N MET A 50 -6.13 7.00 -13.98
CA MET A 50 -7.10 5.95 -14.28
C MET A 50 -7.86 5.51 -13.03
N LYS A 51 -8.87 4.66 -13.18
CA LYS A 51 -9.75 4.23 -12.08
C LYS A 51 -8.99 3.65 -10.88
N ASP A 52 -8.07 2.73 -11.15
CA ASP A 52 -7.28 1.95 -10.19
C ASP A 52 -6.01 1.41 -10.89
N CYS A 53 -5.13 0.74 -10.14
CA CYS A 53 -3.93 0.10 -10.72
C CYS A 53 -4.30 -0.97 -11.76
N LEU A 54 -5.47 -1.62 -11.63
CA LEU A 54 -5.95 -2.61 -12.59
C LEU A 54 -6.26 -1.96 -13.95
N ALA A 55 -6.87 -0.78 -13.97
CA ALA A 55 -7.12 -0.04 -15.21
C ALA A 55 -5.79 0.31 -15.93
N PHE A 56 -4.75 0.69 -15.18
CA PHE A 56 -3.40 0.86 -15.75
C PHE A 56 -2.86 -0.45 -16.34
N SER A 57 -3.01 -1.58 -15.63
CA SER A 57 -2.61 -2.90 -16.16
C SER A 57 -3.37 -3.23 -17.46
N GLN A 58 -4.68 -3.00 -17.50
CA GLN A 58 -5.49 -3.25 -18.70
C GLN A 58 -5.08 -2.34 -19.88
N ALA A 59 -4.58 -1.13 -19.60
CA ALA A 59 -4.04 -0.21 -20.59
C ALA A 59 -2.58 -0.53 -21.01
N GLY A 60 -1.99 -1.62 -20.52
CA GLY A 60 -0.65 -2.07 -20.92
C GLY A 60 0.50 -1.56 -20.06
N PHE A 61 0.24 -0.84 -18.97
CA PHE A 61 1.29 -0.43 -18.03
C PHE A 61 1.78 -1.64 -17.23
N ARG A 62 3.10 -1.87 -17.23
CA ARG A 62 3.75 -3.07 -16.64
C ARG A 62 4.86 -2.75 -15.63
N LYS A 63 5.03 -1.47 -15.27
CA LYS A 63 6.09 -1.01 -14.37
C LYS A 63 5.57 -0.91 -12.95
N ASN A 64 6.33 -1.40 -11.97
CA ASN A 64 6.00 -1.15 -10.57
C ASN A 64 6.34 0.29 -10.22
N GLY A 65 5.52 0.93 -9.39
CA GLY A 65 5.85 2.26 -8.88
C GLY A 65 4.66 3.16 -8.62
N LEU A 66 4.89 4.47 -8.71
CA LEU A 66 3.92 5.48 -8.32
C LEU A 66 2.99 5.82 -9.49
N TYR A 67 1.68 5.74 -9.23
CA TYR A 67 0.64 6.10 -10.18
C TYR A 67 -0.38 7.02 -9.52
N ARG A 68 -1.03 7.89 -10.30
CA ARG A 68 -2.24 8.57 -9.85
C ARG A 68 -3.48 7.78 -10.26
N ILE A 69 -4.28 7.41 -9.28
CA ILE A 69 -5.59 6.80 -9.50
C ILE A 69 -6.71 7.79 -9.15
N ARG A 70 -7.90 7.52 -9.69
CA ARG A 70 -9.12 8.27 -9.44
C ARG A 70 -10.27 7.30 -9.15
N PRO A 71 -10.41 6.86 -7.88
CA PRO A 71 -11.45 5.91 -7.53
C PRO A 71 -12.84 6.59 -7.53
N GLY A 72 -13.55 6.52 -8.66
CA GLY A 72 -14.86 7.17 -8.84
C GLY A 72 -14.76 8.68 -9.11
N GLN A 73 -15.76 9.46 -8.68
CA GLN A 73 -15.70 10.94 -8.75
C GLN A 73 -14.83 11.55 -7.63
N ALA A 74 -14.18 10.73 -6.81
CA ALA A 74 -13.28 11.17 -5.76
C ALA A 74 -12.01 11.83 -6.32
N ARG A 75 -11.31 12.52 -5.43
CA ARG A 75 -10.00 13.16 -5.64
C ARG A 75 -8.97 12.21 -6.26
N ASN A 76 -7.99 12.76 -6.96
CA ASN A 76 -6.83 12.00 -7.41
C ASN A 76 -5.97 11.61 -6.18
N ILE A 77 -5.55 10.35 -6.13
CA ILE A 77 -4.70 9.81 -5.06
C ILE A 77 -3.48 9.17 -5.71
N THR A 78 -2.30 9.46 -5.18
CA THR A 78 -1.08 8.75 -5.58
C THR A 78 -0.99 7.44 -4.80
N VAL A 79 -0.72 6.36 -5.51
CA VAL A 79 -0.60 5.00 -4.96
C VAL A 79 0.66 4.33 -5.49
N PHE A 80 1.10 3.28 -4.78
CA PHE A 80 2.05 2.34 -5.36
C PHE A 80 1.27 1.23 -6.07
N CYS A 81 1.50 1.06 -7.37
CA CYS A 81 0.98 -0.07 -8.12
C CYS A 81 2.03 -1.16 -8.30
N ASP A 82 1.66 -2.38 -7.95
CA ASP A 82 2.35 -3.58 -8.40
C ASP A 82 1.70 -4.06 -9.72
N GLN A 83 2.47 -3.95 -10.79
CA GLN A 83 2.09 -4.31 -12.16
C GLN A 83 2.74 -5.62 -12.63
N THR A 84 3.39 -6.35 -11.73
CA THR A 84 4.14 -7.58 -12.05
C THR A 84 3.58 -8.82 -11.37
N SER A 85 3.14 -8.71 -10.11
CA SER A 85 2.65 -9.82 -9.31
C SER A 85 1.29 -10.31 -9.82
N GLU A 86 1.17 -11.63 -10.05
CA GLU A 86 -0.05 -12.27 -10.54
C GLU A 86 -0.75 -11.53 -11.71
N GLY A 87 0.02 -11.08 -12.70
CA GLY A 87 -0.49 -10.35 -13.86
C GLY A 87 -0.73 -8.85 -13.63
N GLY A 88 -0.34 -8.33 -12.48
CA GLY A 88 -0.35 -6.90 -12.16
C GLY A 88 -1.72 -6.35 -11.75
N GLY A 89 -1.80 -5.03 -11.68
CA GLY A 89 -3.01 -4.29 -11.33
C GLY A 89 -3.30 -4.20 -9.84
N PHE A 90 -2.35 -4.53 -8.97
CA PHE A 90 -2.50 -4.43 -7.53
C PHE A 90 -2.16 -3.03 -7.03
N THR A 91 -2.96 -2.55 -6.08
CA THR A 91 -2.69 -1.33 -5.31
C THR A 91 -2.15 -1.73 -3.95
N THR A 92 -0.93 -1.32 -3.61
CA THR A 92 -0.34 -1.60 -2.29
C THR A 92 -1.00 -0.73 -1.22
N ILE A 93 -1.51 -1.35 -0.16
CA ILE A 93 -2.26 -0.70 0.93
C ILE A 93 -1.50 -0.69 2.27
N MET A 94 -0.47 -1.52 2.39
CA MET A 94 0.50 -1.49 3.49
C MET A 94 1.84 -2.05 3.01
N ARG A 95 2.96 -1.45 3.45
CA ARG A 95 4.31 -2.02 3.29
C ARG A 95 5.12 -1.89 4.58
N ARG A 96 5.83 -2.96 4.95
CA ARG A 96 6.89 -3.03 5.98
C ARG A 96 8.13 -3.67 5.35
N GLN A 97 9.33 -3.12 5.60
CA GLN A 97 10.59 -3.59 5.01
C GLN A 97 11.85 -3.21 5.79
N ASP A 98 11.80 -2.18 6.65
CA ASP A 98 13.00 -1.64 7.30
C ASP A 98 12.76 -1.03 8.69
N GLY A 99 11.51 -0.89 9.12
CA GLY A 99 11.13 -0.26 10.39
C GLY A 99 11.36 1.25 10.42
N SER A 100 11.48 1.92 9.26
CA SER A 100 11.69 3.36 9.16
C SER A 100 10.45 4.19 9.53
N VAL A 101 9.26 3.57 9.56
CA VAL A 101 8.01 4.26 9.90
C VAL A 101 7.43 3.72 11.20
N ASN A 102 7.06 4.65 12.09
CA ASN A 102 6.37 4.33 13.33
C ASN A 102 4.88 4.04 13.08
N PHE A 103 4.43 2.83 13.41
CA PHE A 103 3.04 2.37 13.34
C PHE A 103 2.27 2.53 14.66
N GLN A 104 2.91 2.95 15.75
CA GLN A 104 2.22 3.39 16.96
C GLN A 104 1.53 4.73 16.70
N ARG A 105 0.30 4.67 16.20
CA ARG A 105 -0.45 5.81 15.64
C ARG A 105 -1.90 5.86 16.13
N PRO A 106 -2.46 7.06 16.34
CA PRO A 106 -3.85 7.22 16.77
C PRO A 106 -4.83 6.92 15.64
N TRP A 107 -6.12 6.83 15.96
CA TRP A 107 -7.22 6.57 15.01
C TRP A 107 -7.15 7.47 13.78
N LYS A 108 -6.94 8.76 14.00
CA LYS A 108 -6.89 9.78 12.93
C LYS A 108 -5.81 9.48 11.89
N ASP A 109 -4.64 9.04 12.33
CA ASP A 109 -3.52 8.73 11.43
C ASP A 109 -3.82 7.46 10.63
N TYR A 110 -4.38 6.42 11.27
CA TYR A 110 -4.82 5.21 10.58
C TYR A 110 -5.98 5.45 9.60
N LYS A 111 -6.87 6.40 9.89
CA LYS A 111 -7.95 6.82 8.99
C LYS A 111 -7.41 7.43 7.70
N PHE A 112 -6.50 8.39 7.79
CA PHE A 112 -6.01 9.15 6.62
C PHE A 112 -4.76 8.56 5.95
N GLY A 113 -4.05 7.68 6.64
CA GLY A 113 -2.81 7.06 6.19
C GLY A 113 -1.57 7.82 6.65
N PHE A 114 -0.43 7.13 6.66
CA PHE A 114 0.86 7.66 7.08
C PHE A 114 2.02 6.89 6.43
N GLY A 115 3.23 7.45 6.50
CA GLY A 115 4.44 6.86 5.92
C GLY A 115 4.74 7.36 4.51
N LYS A 116 5.55 6.60 3.76
CA LYS A 116 6.03 6.95 2.41
C LYS A 116 5.77 5.79 1.46
N LEU A 117 5.11 6.06 0.33
CA LEU A 117 4.70 5.04 -0.65
C LEU A 117 5.86 4.22 -1.25
N LEU A 118 7.07 4.79 -1.25
CA LEU A 118 8.29 4.12 -1.75
C LEU A 118 9.01 3.29 -0.67
N THR A 119 8.68 3.50 0.61
CA THR A 119 9.21 2.72 1.73
C THR A 119 8.05 2.12 2.52
N GLU A 120 7.96 2.34 3.83
CA GLU A 120 6.88 1.83 4.67
C GLU A 120 5.71 2.81 4.76
N PHE A 121 4.49 2.27 4.74
CA PHE A 121 3.29 3.10 4.88
C PHE A 121 2.07 2.28 5.27
N TRP A 122 1.07 3.00 5.79
CA TRP A 122 -0.32 2.58 5.88
C TRP A 122 -1.16 3.47 4.97
N PHE A 123 -1.90 2.89 4.04
CA PHE A 123 -2.59 3.67 3.00
C PHE A 123 -3.75 4.53 3.53
N GLY A 124 -4.28 4.21 4.71
CA GLY A 124 -5.41 4.90 5.31
C GLY A 124 -6.71 4.15 5.12
N ASN A 125 -7.44 3.95 6.22
CA ASN A 125 -8.66 3.15 6.24
C ASN A 125 -9.75 3.73 5.32
N GLU A 126 -9.84 5.07 5.24
CA GLU A 126 -10.80 5.74 4.35
C GLU A 126 -10.51 5.43 2.89
N ASN A 127 -9.23 5.46 2.50
CA ASN A 127 -8.84 5.15 1.13
C ASN A 127 -9.05 3.65 0.82
N MET A 128 -8.82 2.75 1.79
CA MET A 128 -9.11 1.32 1.63
C MET A 128 -10.61 1.05 1.50
N HIS A 129 -11.45 1.73 2.29
CA HIS A 129 -12.90 1.68 2.15
C HIS A 129 -13.34 2.11 0.74
N ASP A 130 -12.84 3.25 0.26
CA ASP A 130 -13.17 3.76 -1.07
C ASP A 130 -12.78 2.80 -2.21
N LEU A 131 -11.66 2.08 -2.07
CA LEU A 131 -11.19 1.10 -3.06
C LEU A 131 -11.90 -0.26 -3.01
N THR A 132 -12.64 -0.54 -1.95
CA THR A 132 -13.21 -1.87 -1.71
C THR A 132 -14.72 -1.88 -1.56
N LYS A 133 -15.35 -0.71 -1.36
CA LYS A 133 -16.81 -0.59 -1.25
C LYS A 133 -17.53 -1.11 -2.51
N PRO A 134 -18.71 -1.75 -2.36
CA PRO A 134 -19.43 -2.34 -3.49
C PRO A 134 -19.74 -1.37 -4.64
N THR A 135 -19.95 -0.09 -4.36
CA THR A 135 -20.20 0.93 -5.41
C THR A 135 -18.98 1.18 -6.31
N PHE A 136 -17.77 0.95 -5.80
CA PHE A 136 -16.53 1.04 -6.57
C PHE A 136 -16.10 -0.32 -7.16
N ALA A 137 -16.25 -1.38 -6.34
CA ALA A 137 -15.87 -2.76 -6.59
C ALA A 137 -17.09 -3.71 -6.52
N PRO A 138 -18.00 -3.68 -7.51
CA PRO A 138 -19.27 -4.43 -7.44
C PRO A 138 -19.09 -5.95 -7.43
N LYS A 139 -17.97 -6.45 -7.94
CA LYS A 139 -17.58 -7.86 -7.91
C LYS A 139 -16.62 -8.20 -6.76
N SER A 140 -16.56 -7.33 -5.75
CA SER A 140 -15.56 -7.29 -4.68
C SER A 140 -14.12 -7.07 -5.15
N SER A 141 -13.22 -6.94 -4.18
CA SER A 141 -11.78 -6.87 -4.38
C SER A 141 -11.11 -8.10 -3.78
N THR A 142 -9.96 -8.48 -4.32
CA THR A 142 -9.06 -9.48 -3.75
C THR A 142 -8.05 -8.79 -2.84
N LEU A 143 -7.64 -9.46 -1.76
CA LEU A 143 -6.49 -9.08 -0.94
C LEU A 143 -5.37 -10.10 -1.12
N LEU A 144 -4.18 -9.62 -1.45
CA LEU A 144 -2.95 -10.39 -1.49
C LEU A 144 -2.03 -9.89 -0.38
N ILE A 145 -1.56 -10.81 0.46
CA ILE A 145 -0.56 -10.53 1.49
C ILE A 145 0.69 -11.31 1.10
N ASN A 146 1.79 -10.59 0.87
CA ASN A 146 3.09 -11.16 0.51
C ASN A 146 4.10 -10.85 1.59
N MET A 147 4.90 -11.85 1.97
CA MET A 147 5.88 -11.69 3.04
C MET A 147 7.11 -12.54 2.78
N ARG A 148 8.25 -12.11 3.32
CA ARG A 148 9.48 -12.91 3.40
C ARG A 148 10.11 -12.71 4.75
N MET A 149 10.56 -13.79 5.35
CA MET A 149 11.30 -13.77 6.61
C MET A 149 12.80 -13.70 6.32
N LYS A 150 13.55 -13.02 7.18
CA LYS A 150 15.01 -13.06 7.10
C LYS A 150 15.51 -14.49 7.17
N GLY A 151 16.44 -14.82 6.28
CA GLY A 151 17.04 -16.15 6.19
C GLY A 151 16.16 -17.22 5.56
N GLN A 152 14.94 -16.90 5.11
CA GLN A 152 14.11 -17.83 4.34
C GLN A 152 14.13 -17.50 2.85
N THR A 153 14.32 -18.53 2.03
CA THR A 153 14.43 -18.37 0.57
C THR A 153 13.08 -18.34 -0.15
N LYS A 154 12.01 -18.84 0.49
CA LYS A 154 10.67 -18.90 -0.10
C LYS A 154 9.77 -17.83 0.52
N PRO A 155 9.14 -16.96 -0.28
CA PRO A 155 8.13 -16.04 0.22
C PRO A 155 6.88 -16.80 0.68
N VAL A 156 6.21 -16.23 1.67
CA VAL A 156 4.94 -16.70 2.23
C VAL A 156 3.84 -15.76 1.74
N TYR A 157 2.73 -16.29 1.25
CA TYR A 157 1.62 -15.49 0.76
C TYR A 157 0.24 -16.07 1.07
N ALA A 158 -0.71 -15.17 1.33
CA ALA A 158 -2.11 -15.46 1.53
C ALA A 158 -2.95 -14.59 0.59
N LYS A 159 -3.89 -15.21 -0.12
CA LYS A 159 -4.78 -14.53 -1.05
C LYS A 159 -6.23 -14.77 -0.67
N TYR A 160 -6.91 -13.70 -0.28
CA TYR A 160 -8.33 -13.70 0.07
C TYR A 160 -9.15 -13.30 -1.14
N ASP A 161 -10.12 -14.14 -1.50
CA ASP A 161 -10.93 -13.92 -2.69
C ASP A 161 -11.77 -12.64 -2.56
N THR A 162 -12.36 -12.39 -1.40
CA THR A 162 -13.06 -11.13 -1.07
C THR A 162 -12.28 -10.35 -0.03
N PHE A 163 -12.24 -9.03 -0.22
CA PHE A 163 -11.71 -8.04 0.69
C PHE A 163 -12.57 -6.77 0.59
N GLU A 164 -13.20 -6.42 1.69
CA GLU A 164 -14.00 -5.21 1.85
C GLU A 164 -13.69 -4.58 3.21
N ILE A 165 -13.53 -3.26 3.22
CA ILE A 165 -13.40 -2.46 4.44
C ILE A 165 -14.68 -1.65 4.59
N GLY A 166 -15.32 -1.74 5.76
CA GLY A 166 -16.48 -0.92 6.13
C GLY A 166 -16.16 0.58 6.17
N ASP A 167 -17.19 1.41 6.26
CA ASP A 167 -17.01 2.85 6.51
C ASP A 167 -16.59 3.15 7.96
N GLU A 168 -16.35 4.43 8.28
CA GLU A 168 -15.99 4.83 9.64
C GLU A 168 -17.12 4.55 10.66
N ALA A 169 -18.39 4.67 10.25
CA ALA A 169 -19.54 4.40 11.11
C ALA A 169 -19.58 2.93 11.56
N SER A 170 -19.23 2.01 10.68
CA SER A 170 -19.00 0.60 10.96
C SER A 170 -17.58 0.28 11.46
N LYS A 171 -16.81 1.30 11.84
CA LYS A 171 -15.46 1.19 12.42
C LYS A 171 -14.49 0.44 11.52
N TYR A 172 -14.58 0.67 10.21
CA TYR A 172 -13.70 0.05 9.21
C TYR A 172 -13.65 -1.48 9.31
N THR A 173 -14.80 -2.11 9.60
CA THR A 173 -14.91 -3.58 9.75
C THR A 173 -14.27 -4.31 8.57
N LEU A 174 -13.40 -5.28 8.86
CA LEU A 174 -12.79 -6.15 7.85
C LEU A 174 -13.76 -7.24 7.40
N LYS A 175 -13.98 -7.39 6.10
CA LYS A 175 -14.67 -8.56 5.54
C LYS A 175 -13.77 -9.27 4.55
N ILE A 176 -13.54 -10.55 4.79
CA ILE A 176 -12.75 -11.44 3.94
C ILE A 176 -13.46 -12.78 3.75
N SER A 177 -13.15 -13.48 2.65
CA SER A 177 -13.72 -14.80 2.33
C SER A 177 -12.65 -15.88 2.22
N SER A 178 -12.92 -16.92 1.43
CA SER A 178 -11.99 -18.01 1.10
C SER A 178 -10.56 -17.52 0.88
N VAL A 179 -9.61 -18.27 1.43
CA VAL A 179 -8.17 -18.02 1.36
C VAL A 179 -7.49 -19.10 0.55
N SER A 180 -6.52 -18.70 -0.26
CA SER A 180 -5.61 -19.57 -1.01
C SER A 180 -4.16 -19.10 -0.84
N GLY A 181 -3.21 -19.88 -1.38
CA GLY A 181 -1.78 -19.58 -1.30
C GLY A 181 -1.02 -20.47 -0.34
N ASN A 182 0.31 -20.35 -0.31
CA ASN A 182 1.13 -21.25 0.50
C ASN A 182 1.03 -20.97 2.02
N ALA A 183 0.42 -19.85 2.42
CA ALA A 183 0.04 -19.58 3.81
C ALA A 183 -1.42 -19.99 4.12
N SER A 184 -2.20 -20.49 3.15
CA SER A 184 -3.63 -20.79 3.35
C SER A 184 -3.90 -21.95 4.29
N HIS A 185 -3.00 -22.94 4.35
CA HIS A 185 -3.07 -24.05 5.31
C HIS A 185 -2.83 -23.60 6.76
N LEU A 186 -2.36 -22.37 6.96
CA LEU A 186 -2.38 -21.69 8.27
C LEU A 186 -3.79 -21.25 8.67
N THR A 187 -4.83 -21.67 7.92
CA THR A 187 -6.31 -21.72 8.10
C THR A 187 -7.04 -20.51 8.72
N GLY A 188 -6.33 -19.49 9.20
CA GLY A 188 -6.89 -18.39 9.95
C GLY A 188 -5.96 -17.19 10.06
N PHE A 189 -5.02 -17.00 9.12
CA PHE A 189 -4.08 -15.87 9.12
C PHE A 189 -4.78 -14.54 9.47
N LEU A 190 -5.82 -14.18 8.72
CA LEU A 190 -6.82 -13.16 9.11
C LEU A 190 -8.18 -13.77 9.49
N GLY A 191 -8.30 -15.08 9.64
CA GLY A 191 -9.59 -15.75 9.91
C GLY A 191 -10.27 -15.27 11.20
N ARG A 192 -9.52 -15.18 12.31
CA ARG A 192 -10.03 -14.60 13.58
C ARG A 192 -10.23 -13.09 13.52
N HIS A 193 -9.73 -12.44 12.48
CA HIS A 193 -9.85 -11.01 12.21
C HIS A 193 -11.05 -10.70 11.30
N ASN A 194 -11.66 -11.71 10.68
CA ASN A 194 -12.82 -11.51 9.82
C ASN A 194 -14.01 -10.98 10.62
N ASN A 195 -14.71 -10.00 10.08
CA ASN A 195 -15.79 -9.23 10.69
C ASN A 195 -15.39 -8.43 11.94
N MET A 196 -14.10 -8.28 12.24
CA MET A 196 -13.65 -7.46 13.35
C MET A 196 -13.58 -5.99 12.96
N LYS A 197 -13.89 -5.13 13.92
CA LYS A 197 -13.72 -3.68 13.80
C LYS A 197 -12.25 -3.32 13.92
N PHE A 198 -11.87 -2.19 13.36
CA PHE A 198 -10.52 -1.66 13.53
C PHE A 198 -10.41 -1.01 14.92
N SER A 199 -9.28 -1.18 15.60
CA SER A 199 -8.96 -0.51 16.87
C SER A 199 -7.57 0.10 16.80
N THR A 200 -7.38 1.22 17.50
CA THR A 200 -6.09 1.89 17.75
C THR A 200 -5.98 2.17 19.24
N TYR A 201 -4.81 2.58 19.74
CA TYR A 201 -4.58 2.71 21.19
C TYR A 201 -5.43 3.79 21.87
N ASP A 202 -6.02 4.68 21.07
CA ASP A 202 -6.92 5.76 21.48
C ASP A 202 -8.38 5.51 21.10
N GLN A 203 -8.69 4.37 20.44
CA GLN A 203 -10.06 4.01 20.09
C GLN A 203 -10.25 2.48 20.11
N ASP A 204 -10.83 2.01 21.21
CA ASP A 204 -11.13 0.60 21.43
C ASP A 204 -12.43 0.16 20.72
N ASN A 205 -12.33 -0.83 19.85
CA ASN A 205 -13.46 -1.49 19.20
C ASN A 205 -13.26 -3.02 19.15
N ASP A 206 -12.34 -3.55 19.96
CA ASP A 206 -12.05 -4.98 19.99
C ASP A 206 -13.02 -5.74 20.92
N ASN A 207 -12.94 -7.08 20.94
CA ASN A 207 -13.87 -7.93 21.71
C ASN A 207 -13.27 -8.37 23.05
N TYR A 208 -12.05 -7.95 23.36
CA TYR A 208 -11.41 -8.28 24.62
C TYR A 208 -11.99 -7.41 25.74
N PHE A 209 -11.91 -7.89 26.99
CA PHE A 209 -12.40 -7.10 28.13
C PHE A 209 -11.50 -5.89 28.44
N GLY A 210 -10.22 -5.98 28.07
CA GLY A 210 -9.28 -4.87 28.08
C GLY A 210 -9.12 -4.29 26.68
N HIS A 211 -8.04 -3.55 26.43
CA HIS A 211 -7.84 -2.89 25.15
C HIS A 211 -6.62 -3.46 24.41
N CYS A 212 -6.86 -4.34 23.42
CA CYS A 212 -5.80 -5.08 22.73
C CYS A 212 -4.72 -4.16 22.16
N SER A 213 -5.10 -3.08 21.48
CA SER A 213 -4.13 -2.15 20.90
C SER A 213 -3.20 -1.57 21.98
N THR A 214 -3.72 -1.18 23.14
CA THR A 214 -2.90 -0.63 24.23
C THR A 214 -1.91 -1.64 24.79
N TYR A 215 -2.30 -2.92 24.89
CA TYR A 215 -1.43 -3.99 25.39
C TYR A 215 -0.38 -4.45 24.38
N TYR A 216 -0.71 -4.40 23.09
CA TYR A 216 0.11 -4.98 22.03
C TYR A 216 0.64 -3.91 21.07
N GLY A 217 1.72 -3.24 21.52
CA GLY A 217 2.51 -2.32 20.70
C GLY A 217 1.86 -0.95 20.44
N ARG A 218 0.63 -0.70 20.92
CA ARG A 218 -0.11 0.55 20.67
C ARG A 218 -0.29 0.81 19.17
N VAL A 219 -0.55 -0.24 18.39
CA VAL A 219 -0.71 -0.17 16.93
C VAL A 219 -2.17 -0.33 16.52
N GLY A 220 -2.50 0.08 15.30
CA GLY A 220 -3.83 -0.12 14.72
C GLY A 220 -3.97 -1.48 14.04
N TRP A 221 -5.06 -2.20 14.29
CA TRP A 221 -5.38 -3.46 13.64
C TRP A 221 -6.85 -3.85 13.78
N TRP A 222 -7.29 -4.85 13.01
CA TRP A 222 -8.58 -5.52 13.20
C TRP A 222 -8.49 -6.54 14.34
N PHE A 223 -8.33 -6.07 15.57
CA PHE A 223 -8.21 -6.92 16.75
C PHE A 223 -9.55 -7.65 17.05
N ASN A 224 -9.44 -8.86 17.60
CA ASN A 224 -10.54 -9.63 18.16
C ASN A 224 -10.33 -9.77 19.68
N ASP A 225 -9.81 -10.92 20.11
CA ASP A 225 -9.37 -11.19 21.49
C ASP A 225 -8.10 -12.06 21.46
N CYS A 226 -6.90 -11.48 21.33
CA CYS A 226 -6.65 -10.16 20.74
C CYS A 226 -6.28 -10.25 19.25
N TYR A 227 -5.37 -11.14 18.86
CA TYR A 227 -5.03 -11.38 17.45
C TYR A 227 -4.39 -12.75 17.25
N THR A 228 -4.40 -13.21 16.00
CA THR A 228 -3.54 -14.32 15.54
C THR A 228 -2.40 -13.86 14.64
N THR A 229 -2.57 -12.69 14.03
CA THR A 229 -1.60 -12.03 13.15
C THR A 229 -1.63 -10.54 13.44
N LEU A 230 -0.46 -9.90 13.49
CA LEU A 230 -0.31 -8.46 13.68
C LEU A 230 0.75 -7.92 12.73
N LEU A 231 0.34 -7.41 11.56
CA LEU A 231 1.30 -6.92 10.54
C LEU A 231 1.74 -5.47 10.75
N THR A 232 1.02 -4.75 11.60
CA THR A 232 1.30 -3.37 11.99
C THR A 232 2.18 -3.26 13.23
N GLY A 233 2.56 -4.39 13.83
CA GLY A 233 3.40 -4.45 15.04
C GLY A 233 4.78 -3.83 14.87
N ASP A 234 5.55 -3.81 15.96
CA ASP A 234 6.93 -3.32 15.93
C ASP A 234 7.79 -4.17 14.96
N TYR A 235 8.59 -3.47 14.15
CA TYR A 235 9.51 -4.09 13.19
C TYR A 235 10.78 -4.60 13.87
N LYS A 236 11.22 -3.93 14.95
CA LYS A 236 12.47 -4.26 15.64
C LYS A 236 12.22 -5.38 16.64
N PHE A 237 12.41 -6.61 16.17
CA PHE A 237 12.41 -7.78 17.04
C PHE A 237 13.50 -7.64 18.10
N THR A 238 13.10 -7.41 19.36
CA THR A 238 14.00 -7.46 20.50
C THR A 238 13.58 -8.63 21.38
N LYS A 239 14.33 -9.73 21.26
CA LYS A 239 14.02 -10.99 21.93
C LYS A 239 13.86 -10.78 23.43
N GLY A 240 12.65 -11.04 23.95
CA GLY A 240 12.35 -11.04 25.38
C GLY A 240 11.80 -9.73 25.97
N THR A 241 11.42 -8.74 25.15
CA THR A 241 10.97 -7.43 25.66
C THR A 241 9.62 -6.90 25.17
N SER A 242 8.88 -7.56 24.27
CA SER A 242 7.68 -6.91 23.72
C SER A 242 6.48 -7.85 23.55
N ASN A 243 5.31 -7.28 23.84
CA ASN A 243 4.02 -7.69 23.33
C ASN A 243 3.72 -6.75 22.15
N GLY A 244 3.51 -7.27 20.95
CA GLY A 244 3.03 -6.46 19.81
C GLY A 244 4.00 -6.25 18.65
N GLU A 245 4.99 -7.13 18.46
CA GLU A 245 5.82 -7.21 17.27
C GLU A 245 5.03 -7.70 16.06
N ILE A 246 5.63 -7.51 14.87
CA ILE A 246 5.16 -8.21 13.67
C ILE A 246 5.17 -9.71 13.95
N SER A 247 3.98 -10.28 13.93
CA SER A 247 3.74 -11.66 14.31
C SER A 247 2.69 -12.27 13.41
N TRP A 248 2.80 -13.58 13.22
CA TRP A 248 1.83 -14.37 12.48
C TRP A 248 1.66 -15.73 13.14
N TYR A 249 0.63 -16.49 12.75
CA TYR A 249 0.45 -17.88 13.21
C TYR A 249 0.45 -18.01 14.75
N ASN A 250 -0.69 -17.67 15.37
CA ASN A 250 -0.87 -17.67 16.83
C ASN A 250 0.15 -16.79 17.57
N GLY A 251 0.50 -15.63 16.98
CA GLY A 251 1.44 -14.69 17.59
C GLY A 251 2.90 -15.15 17.58
N LYS A 252 3.28 -16.12 16.74
CA LYS A 252 4.68 -16.47 16.55
C LYS A 252 5.43 -15.25 15.98
N GLU A 253 6.35 -14.75 16.78
CA GLU A 253 7.25 -13.67 16.42
C GLU A 253 8.14 -14.09 15.25
N VAL A 254 8.28 -13.18 14.29
CA VAL A 254 9.12 -13.37 13.12
C VAL A 254 9.91 -12.11 12.85
N GLU A 255 11.12 -12.27 12.32
CA GLU A 255 11.84 -11.15 11.72
C GLU A 255 11.47 -11.07 10.24
N PRO A 256 10.53 -10.18 9.84
CA PRO A 256 10.27 -9.95 8.44
C PRO A 256 11.50 -9.32 7.77
N GLU A 257 11.77 -9.76 6.55
CA GLU A 257 12.54 -9.00 5.57
C GLU A 257 11.61 -8.03 4.82
N PHE A 258 10.39 -8.48 4.50
CA PHE A 258 9.34 -7.61 3.99
C PHE A 258 7.94 -8.15 4.30
N VAL A 259 6.95 -7.26 4.37
CA VAL A 259 5.51 -7.56 4.45
C VAL A 259 4.74 -6.54 3.61
N GLU A 260 3.88 -7.00 2.72
CA GLU A 260 2.99 -6.15 1.93
C GLU A 260 1.55 -6.66 1.98
N MET A 261 0.60 -5.72 2.08
CA MET A 261 -0.80 -5.97 1.78
C MET A 261 -1.16 -5.21 0.50
N MET A 262 -1.81 -5.87 -0.43
CA MET A 262 -2.20 -5.32 -1.72
C MET A 262 -3.62 -5.70 -2.07
N THR A 263 -4.35 -4.80 -2.73
CA THR A 263 -5.71 -5.08 -3.19
C THR A 263 -5.89 -4.82 -4.68
N ARG A 264 -6.75 -5.63 -5.30
CA ARG A 264 -7.12 -5.52 -6.71
C ARG A 264 -8.59 -5.87 -6.87
N ARG A 265 -9.35 -5.01 -7.54
CA ARG A 265 -10.76 -5.24 -7.86
C ARG A 265 -10.91 -6.46 -8.78
N LYS A 266 -11.99 -7.22 -8.65
CA LYS A 266 -12.31 -8.31 -9.60
C LYS A 266 -12.91 -7.79 -10.90
N LEU A 267 -12.68 -8.56 -11.97
CA LEU A 267 -13.17 -8.30 -13.33
C LEU A 267 -14.59 -8.80 -13.56
#